data_AF-A0A409VZN1-F1
#
_entry.id   AF-A0A409VZN1-F1
#
_cell.length_a   1.000
_cell.length_b   1.000
_cell.length_c   1.000
_cell.angle_alpha   90.00
_cell.angle_beta   90.00
_cell.angle_gamma   90.00
#
_symmetry.space_group_name_H-M   'P 1'
#
loop_
_entity.id
_entity.type
_entity.pdbx_description
1 polymer ?
#
loop_
_entity_poly.entity_id
_entity_poly.type
_entity_poly.pdbx_seq_one_letter_code
_entity_poly.pdbx_strand_id
1 'polypeptide(L)'
;MSRPEAEKIQEELAEELLKQAKPIIGGPKEDLPNLKKNLPSTLEYIKVGFDTSYLDEIGIQFAFMVLVPEKTGELEALGRGDALSSDVQESRPVQFAVLKENISLIRMHVPLTMGMGGRFFVQAMLLHLLSTTIQADDGANALHTEIFSDFQMPRGSASNIVEPSFVDFLIIRCAEIAADSVLRMPQLFFMSGMSTFRPCFIYMTKEKIRKEIIFQAAISVNQFCKKQGVQHFRGCITNGEDWVFFAHNADPTDPEKATFSTLPHMDVDSEQSLARVLGLLADWVGVFREFNYP
;
A
#
# COMPACT_ATOMS: atom_id res chain seq x y z
N MET A 1 -23.76 -10.36 26.30
CA MET A 1 -24.88 -10.31 25.35
C MET A 1 -25.03 -11.70 24.78
N SER A 2 -26.21 -12.29 24.85
CA SER A 2 -26.40 -13.65 24.32
C SER A 2 -26.37 -13.61 22.79
N ARG A 3 -25.82 -14.65 22.14
CA ARG A 3 -25.77 -14.75 20.66
C ARG A 3 -27.11 -14.43 19.96
N PRO A 4 -28.28 -14.81 20.51
CA PRO A 4 -29.58 -14.45 19.92
C PRO A 4 -29.92 -12.95 19.99
N GLU A 5 -29.43 -12.22 20.99
CA GLU A 5 -29.67 -10.78 21.12
C GLU A 5 -28.83 -9.98 20.12
N ALA A 6 -27.62 -10.45 19.80
CA ALA A 6 -26.76 -9.84 18.80
C ALA A 6 -27.35 -9.96 17.38
N GLU A 7 -27.86 -11.14 17.03
CA GLU A 7 -28.48 -11.41 15.72
C GLU A 7 -29.74 -10.55 15.52
N LYS A 8 -30.55 -10.37 16.57
CA LYS A 8 -31.76 -9.53 16.52
C LYS A 8 -31.44 -8.05 16.29
N ILE A 9 -30.41 -7.51 16.96
CA ILE A 9 -29.98 -6.12 16.80
C ILE A 9 -29.43 -5.87 15.39
N GLN A 10 -28.70 -6.83 14.83
CA GLN A 10 -28.17 -6.74 13.46
C GLN A 10 -29.28 -6.73 12.41
N GLU A 11 -30.31 -7.55 12.60
CA GLU A 11 -31.45 -7.62 11.68
C GLU A 11 -32.27 -6.32 11.71
N GLU A 12 -32.54 -5.77 12.90
CA GLU A 12 -33.24 -4.48 13.06
C GLU A 12 -32.46 -3.30 12.44
N LEU A 13 -31.13 -3.28 12.61
CA LEU A 13 -30.27 -2.23 12.03
C LEU A 13 -30.18 -2.32 10.50
N ALA A 14 -30.13 -3.54 9.95
CA ALA A 14 -30.13 -3.78 8.51
C ALA A 14 -31.44 -3.28 7.87
N GLU A 15 -32.58 -3.51 8.50
CA GLU A 15 -33.88 -3.03 8.02
C GLU A 15 -33.98 -1.50 8.04
N GLU A 16 -33.48 -0.84 9.09
CA GLU A 16 -33.55 0.62 9.20
C GLU A 16 -32.60 1.30 8.18
N LEU A 17 -31.41 0.73 7.92
CA LEU A 17 -30.50 1.19 6.87
C LEU A 17 -31.09 1.02 5.46
N LEU A 18 -31.76 -0.11 5.19
CA LEU A 18 -32.48 -0.33 3.93
C LEU A 18 -33.64 0.66 3.74
N LYS A 19 -34.32 1.03 4.82
CA LYS A 19 -35.41 2.01 4.82
C LYS A 19 -34.90 3.43 4.54
N GLN A 20 -33.72 3.79 5.07
CA GLN A 20 -33.06 5.07 4.80
C GLN A 20 -32.43 5.15 3.40
N ALA A 21 -31.97 4.02 2.83
CA ALA A 21 -31.37 3.96 1.50
C ALA A 21 -32.40 4.01 0.35
N LYS A 22 -33.65 3.55 0.58
CA LYS A 22 -34.75 3.54 -0.40
C LYS A 22 -35.00 4.87 -1.14
N PRO A 23 -34.99 6.06 -0.49
CA PRO A 23 -35.16 7.32 -1.20
C PRO A 23 -33.92 7.83 -1.94
N ILE A 24 -32.72 7.28 -1.65
CA ILE A 24 -31.43 7.75 -2.20
C ILE A 24 -31.05 6.98 -3.47
N ILE A 25 -31.43 5.71 -3.55
CA ILE A 25 -31.09 4.81 -4.67
C ILE A 25 -32.25 4.79 -5.65
N GLY A 26 -32.24 5.69 -6.63
CA GLY A 26 -33.18 5.71 -7.77
C GLY A 26 -32.96 4.56 -8.78
N GLY A 27 -32.59 3.37 -8.31
CA GLY A 27 -32.28 2.20 -9.12
C GLY A 27 -33.45 1.21 -9.27
N PRO A 28 -33.41 0.33 -10.28
CA PRO A 28 -34.45 -0.66 -10.55
C PRO A 28 -34.67 -1.60 -9.36
N LYS A 29 -35.92 -2.01 -9.13
CA LYS A 29 -36.38 -2.87 -8.01
C LYS A 29 -35.70 -4.25 -7.94
N GLU A 30 -34.89 -4.61 -8.94
CA GLU A 30 -34.21 -5.88 -9.11
C GLU A 30 -32.93 -6.01 -8.25
N ASP A 31 -32.37 -4.89 -7.75
CA ASP A 31 -31.15 -4.91 -6.92
C ASP A 31 -31.43 -5.09 -5.41
N LEU A 32 -32.67 -4.93 -4.97
CA LEU A 32 -33.05 -5.03 -3.55
C LEU A 32 -32.82 -6.42 -2.92
N PRO A 33 -33.11 -7.54 -3.62
CA PRO A 33 -32.86 -8.89 -3.10
C PRO A 33 -31.35 -9.18 -2.96
N ASN A 34 -30.52 -8.69 -3.89
CA ASN A 34 -29.07 -8.82 -3.83
C ASN A 34 -28.49 -7.96 -2.70
N LEU A 35 -29.01 -6.75 -2.51
CA LEU A 35 -28.64 -5.89 -1.38
C LEU A 35 -29.00 -6.57 -0.05
N LYS A 36 -30.20 -7.14 0.09
CA LYS A 36 -30.62 -7.89 1.30
C LYS A 36 -29.76 -9.13 1.58
N LYS A 37 -29.32 -9.83 0.52
CA LYS A 37 -28.45 -11.00 0.64
C LYS A 37 -27.02 -10.63 1.04
N ASN A 38 -26.53 -9.46 0.61
CA ASN A 38 -25.16 -9.03 0.84
C ASN A 38 -25.02 -8.04 2.02
N LEU A 39 -26.11 -7.43 2.50
CA LEU A 39 -26.08 -6.50 3.63
C LEU A 39 -25.58 -7.14 4.92
N PRO A 40 -26.00 -8.35 5.33
CA PRO A 40 -25.49 -8.98 6.55
C PRO A 40 -23.97 -9.19 6.50
N SER A 41 -23.46 -9.62 5.34
CA SER A 41 -22.03 -9.77 5.07
C SER A 41 -21.29 -8.44 4.84
N THR A 42 -21.98 -7.32 4.61
CA THR A 42 -21.39 -5.96 4.53
C THR A 42 -21.47 -5.23 5.88
N LEU A 43 -22.46 -5.55 6.72
CA LEU A 43 -22.69 -4.98 8.04
C LEU A 43 -21.86 -5.65 9.14
N GLU A 44 -21.32 -6.84 8.89
CA GLU A 44 -20.24 -7.43 9.70
C GLU A 44 -18.95 -6.57 9.69
N TYR A 45 -18.83 -5.64 8.72
CA TYR A 45 -17.68 -4.74 8.58
C TYR A 45 -17.85 -3.36 9.23
N ILE A 46 -18.97 -3.10 9.92
CA ILE A 46 -19.16 -1.83 10.65
C ILE A 46 -18.96 -2.05 12.15
N LYS A 47 -17.80 -1.60 12.63
CA LYS A 47 -17.35 -1.53 14.03
C LYS A 47 -17.19 -2.88 14.75
N VAL A 48 -16.31 -3.73 14.22
CA VAL A 48 -15.44 -4.48 15.14
C VAL A 48 -14.49 -3.45 15.73
N GLY A 49 -14.65 -3.14 17.02
CA GLY A 49 -13.56 -2.53 17.77
C GLY A 49 -12.43 -3.54 17.72
N PHE A 50 -11.50 -3.37 16.79
CA PHE A 50 -10.36 -4.26 16.65
C PHE A 50 -9.46 -4.03 17.87
N ASP A 51 -9.75 -4.78 18.92
CA ASP A 51 -8.76 -5.12 19.91
C ASP A 51 -7.68 -5.94 19.20
N THR A 52 -6.41 -5.70 19.54
CA THR A 52 -5.29 -6.45 18.98
C THR A 52 -5.42 -7.95 19.23
N SER A 53 -6.24 -8.34 20.23
CA SER A 53 -6.61 -9.73 20.51
C SER A 53 -7.17 -10.49 19.31
N TYR A 54 -7.98 -9.85 18.45
CA TYR A 54 -8.48 -10.52 17.23
C TYR A 54 -7.37 -10.80 16.21
N LEU A 55 -6.39 -9.90 16.08
CA LEU A 55 -5.24 -10.13 15.20
C LEU A 55 -4.41 -11.31 15.68
N ASP A 56 -4.18 -11.40 16.99
CA ASP A 56 -3.47 -12.53 17.59
C ASP A 56 -4.21 -13.86 17.37
N GLU A 57 -5.55 -13.87 17.47
CA GLU A 57 -6.40 -15.06 17.21
C GLU A 57 -6.25 -15.60 15.78
N ILE A 58 -6.07 -14.72 14.80
CA ILE A 58 -5.85 -15.11 13.39
C ILE A 58 -4.37 -15.27 13.03
N GLY A 59 -3.49 -15.29 14.04
CA GLY A 59 -2.05 -15.52 13.91
C GLY A 59 -1.25 -14.31 13.42
N ILE A 60 -1.76 -13.09 13.56
CA ILE A 60 -1.05 -11.86 13.20
C ILE A 60 -0.59 -11.15 14.48
N GLN A 61 0.71 -11.23 14.77
CA GLN A 61 1.32 -10.42 15.80
C GLN A 61 1.56 -9.01 15.28
N PHE A 62 0.98 -8.01 15.94
CA PHE A 62 1.22 -6.61 15.59
C PHE A 62 2.48 -6.07 16.28
N ALA A 63 3.34 -5.37 15.53
CA ALA A 63 4.59 -4.81 16.04
C ALA A 63 4.84 -3.39 15.50
N PHE A 64 5.80 -2.69 16.12
CA PHE A 64 6.21 -1.36 15.67
C PHE A 64 7.65 -1.40 15.15
N MET A 65 7.84 -0.80 13.98
CA MET A 65 9.17 -0.50 13.46
C MET A 65 9.64 0.85 13.98
N VAL A 66 10.94 1.01 14.12
CA VAL A 66 11.56 2.28 14.51
C VAL A 66 12.56 2.68 13.43
N LEU A 67 12.48 3.93 12.98
CA LEU A 67 13.53 4.50 12.14
C LEU A 67 14.79 4.67 12.98
N VAL A 68 15.87 4.06 12.52
CA VAL A 68 17.20 4.19 13.12
C VAL A 68 17.61 5.68 12.99
N PRO A 69 17.82 6.41 14.11
CA PRO A 69 18.06 7.85 14.08
C PRO A 69 19.21 8.25 13.15
N GLU A 70 20.28 7.45 13.13
CA GLU A 70 21.48 7.63 12.31
C GLU A 70 21.18 7.61 10.80
N LYS A 71 20.10 6.91 10.38
CA LYS A 71 19.68 6.81 8.98
C LYS A 71 18.69 7.88 8.54
N THR A 72 18.19 8.69 9.48
CA THR A 72 17.17 9.69 9.17
C THR A 72 17.69 10.77 8.22
N GLY A 73 18.91 11.26 8.44
CA GLY A 73 19.53 12.25 7.55
C GLY A 73 19.83 11.69 6.15
N GLU A 74 20.27 10.43 6.06
CA GLU A 74 20.49 9.75 4.78
C GLU A 74 19.19 9.59 3.99
N LEU A 75 18.10 9.19 4.65
CA LEU A 75 16.77 9.07 4.03
C LEU A 75 16.26 10.42 3.54
N GLU A 76 16.39 11.48 4.32
CA GLU A 76 15.97 12.81 3.91
C GLU A 76 16.78 13.32 2.71
N ALA A 77 18.10 13.11 2.70
CA ALA A 77 18.96 13.45 1.55
C ALA A 77 18.59 12.64 0.30
N LEU A 78 18.29 11.35 0.47
CA LEU A 78 17.83 10.47 -0.61
C LEU A 78 16.50 10.97 -1.20
N GLY A 79 15.53 11.33 -0.36
CA GLY A 79 14.25 11.86 -0.82
C GLY A 79 14.33 13.23 -1.49
N ARG A 80 15.30 14.08 -1.09
CA ARG A 80 15.59 15.35 -1.78
C ARG A 80 16.25 15.14 -3.15
N GLY A 81 16.89 13.99 -3.37
CA GLY A 81 17.72 13.74 -4.55
C GLY A 81 19.11 14.36 -4.46
N ASP A 82 19.57 14.71 -3.25
CA ASP A 82 20.86 15.39 -3.03
C ASP A 82 22.08 14.47 -3.32
N ALA A 83 21.84 13.16 -3.36
CA ALA A 83 22.87 12.14 -3.60
C ALA A 83 23.28 11.98 -5.08
N LEU A 84 22.64 12.71 -6.02
CA LEU A 84 22.91 12.58 -7.45
C LEU A 84 24.07 13.49 -7.88
N SER A 85 25.22 12.88 -8.13
CA SER A 85 26.42 13.54 -8.65
C SER A 85 26.20 14.13 -10.05
N SER A 86 26.82 15.28 -10.29
CA SER A 86 26.60 16.26 -11.35
C SER A 86 26.96 15.84 -12.78
N ASP A 87 27.32 14.57 -13.03
CA ASP A 87 28.15 14.20 -14.18
C ASP A 87 27.43 13.48 -15.33
N VAL A 88 26.11 13.24 -15.25
CA VAL A 88 25.36 12.60 -16.36
C VAL A 88 24.36 13.59 -16.97
N GLN A 89 24.55 13.87 -18.25
CA GLN A 89 24.03 15.05 -18.95
C GLN A 89 22.64 14.87 -19.59
N GLU A 90 22.02 13.68 -19.49
CA GLU A 90 20.87 13.35 -20.35
C GLU A 90 19.49 13.60 -19.72
N SER A 91 19.38 13.74 -18.40
CA SER A 91 18.14 14.21 -17.77
C SER A 91 18.43 14.84 -16.41
N ARG A 92 18.02 16.11 -16.23
CA ARG A 92 18.11 16.74 -14.91
C ARG A 92 16.98 16.20 -14.03
N PRO A 93 17.27 15.65 -12.83
CA PRO A 93 16.24 15.21 -11.90
C PRO A 93 15.28 16.35 -11.58
N VAL A 94 14.01 16.02 -11.32
CA VAL A 94 13.03 17.02 -10.86
C VAL A 94 13.54 17.55 -9.53
N GLN A 95 13.76 18.86 -9.47
CA GLN A 95 14.25 19.47 -8.25
C GLN A 95 13.18 19.35 -7.15
N PHE A 96 13.62 19.05 -5.94
CA PHE A 96 12.73 18.95 -4.79
C PHE A 96 11.89 20.23 -4.55
N ALA A 97 12.43 21.40 -4.90
CA ALA A 97 11.69 22.66 -4.88
C ALA A 97 10.48 22.66 -5.83
N VAL A 98 10.64 22.10 -7.04
CA VAL A 98 9.55 21.98 -8.03
C VAL A 98 8.49 20.99 -7.54
N LEU A 99 8.88 19.89 -6.90
CA LEU A 99 7.92 18.98 -6.26
C LEU A 99 7.06 19.73 -5.22
N LYS A 100 7.68 20.53 -4.34
CA LYS A 100 6.95 21.29 -3.33
C LYS A 100 5.95 22.27 -3.94
N GLU A 101 6.36 22.95 -5.02
CA GLU A 101 5.47 23.86 -5.75
C GLU A 101 4.28 23.10 -6.36
N ASN A 102 4.51 21.97 -7.01
CA ASN A 102 3.46 21.12 -7.56
C ASN A 102 2.50 20.62 -6.47
N ILE A 103 3.03 20.17 -5.34
CA ILE A 103 2.24 19.76 -4.16
C ILE A 103 1.36 20.91 -3.65
N SER A 104 1.92 22.11 -3.56
CA SER A 104 1.17 23.32 -3.16
C SER A 104 0.06 23.65 -4.15
N LEU A 105 0.35 23.58 -5.46
CA LEU A 105 -0.63 23.81 -6.52
C LEU A 105 -1.78 22.79 -6.47
N ILE A 106 -1.46 21.50 -6.30
CA ILE A 106 -2.47 20.43 -6.16
C ILE A 106 -3.37 20.70 -4.96
N ARG A 107 -2.78 21.02 -3.80
CA ARG A 107 -3.52 21.36 -2.56
C ARG A 107 -4.46 22.53 -2.73
N MET A 108 -4.06 23.55 -3.50
CA MET A 108 -4.89 24.74 -3.75
C MET A 108 -6.07 24.46 -4.69
N HIS A 109 -5.94 23.53 -5.64
CA HIS A 109 -6.90 23.38 -6.74
C HIS A 109 -7.74 22.10 -6.68
N VAL A 110 -7.28 21.07 -5.96
CA VAL A 110 -7.94 19.77 -5.90
C VAL A 110 -8.15 19.37 -4.43
N PRO A 111 -9.41 19.24 -3.98
CA PRO A 111 -9.68 18.73 -2.65
C PRO A 111 -9.12 17.32 -2.49
N LEU A 112 -8.22 17.12 -1.53
CA LEU A 112 -7.61 15.82 -1.28
C LEU A 112 -8.62 14.79 -0.72
N THR A 113 -9.73 15.29 -0.16
CA THR A 113 -10.89 14.47 0.25
C THR A 113 -11.62 13.82 -0.93
N MET A 114 -11.45 14.34 -2.15
CA MET A 114 -11.83 13.64 -3.36
C MET A 114 -10.69 12.68 -3.68
N GLY A 115 -10.93 11.36 -3.69
CA GLY A 115 -9.86 10.36 -3.86
C GLY A 115 -8.92 10.58 -5.07
N MET A 116 -9.35 11.33 -6.09
CA MET A 116 -8.46 11.76 -7.19
C MET A 116 -7.39 12.78 -6.77
N GLY A 117 -7.68 13.70 -5.85
CA GLY A 117 -6.71 14.67 -5.34
C GLY A 117 -5.54 14.00 -4.64
N GLY A 118 -5.83 13.07 -3.72
CA GLY A 118 -4.79 12.23 -3.12
C GLY A 118 -3.98 11.45 -4.16
N ARG A 119 -4.64 10.96 -5.22
CA ARG A 119 -3.94 10.22 -6.29
C ARG A 119 -2.97 11.09 -7.08
N PHE A 120 -3.37 12.31 -7.46
CA PHE A 120 -2.47 13.28 -8.11
C PHE A 120 -1.28 13.63 -7.21
N PHE A 121 -1.54 13.75 -5.92
CA PHE A 121 -0.50 14.03 -4.93
C PHE A 121 0.55 12.93 -4.86
N VAL A 122 0.11 11.67 -4.73
CA VAL A 122 0.99 10.50 -4.77
C VAL A 122 1.72 10.43 -6.10
N GLN A 123 1.05 10.63 -7.23
CA GLN A 123 1.71 10.63 -8.56
C GLN A 123 2.81 11.68 -8.67
N ALA A 124 2.63 12.89 -8.15
CA ALA A 124 3.67 13.91 -8.14
C ALA A 124 4.91 13.47 -7.34
N MET A 125 4.70 12.86 -6.17
CA MET A 125 5.77 12.28 -5.35
C MET A 125 6.49 11.14 -6.07
N LEU A 126 5.73 10.26 -6.71
CA LEU A 126 6.25 9.12 -7.47
C LEU A 126 7.06 9.55 -8.70
N LEU A 127 6.63 10.59 -9.40
CA LEU A 127 7.37 11.18 -10.52
C LEU A 127 8.70 11.79 -10.06
N HIS A 128 8.70 12.48 -8.92
CA HIS A 128 9.94 12.97 -8.31
C HIS A 128 10.88 11.82 -7.95
N LEU A 129 10.35 10.76 -7.31
CA LEU A 129 11.11 9.57 -6.98
C LEU A 129 11.72 8.92 -8.22
N LEU A 130 10.96 8.75 -9.30
CA LEU A 130 11.49 8.26 -10.57
C LEU A 130 12.62 9.13 -11.08
N SER A 131 12.41 10.43 -11.15
CA SER A 131 13.42 11.37 -11.66
C SER A 131 14.72 11.36 -10.87
N THR A 132 14.67 11.01 -9.58
CA THR A 132 15.83 10.97 -8.68
C THR A 132 16.44 9.58 -8.52
N THR A 133 15.75 8.52 -8.94
CA THR A 133 16.26 7.14 -8.86
C THR A 133 16.75 6.60 -10.19
N ILE A 134 16.56 7.32 -11.29
CA ILE A 134 17.23 7.08 -12.57
C ILE A 134 18.72 7.38 -12.38
N GLN A 135 19.47 6.38 -11.90
CA GLN A 135 20.92 6.36 -12.05
C GLN A 135 21.27 5.52 -13.28
N ALA A 136 22.15 6.08 -14.10
CA ALA A 136 22.73 5.47 -15.28
C ALA A 136 23.65 4.30 -14.87
N ASP A 137 23.08 3.13 -14.65
CA ASP A 137 23.83 1.90 -14.91
C ASP A 137 23.86 1.76 -16.44
N ASP A 138 24.94 2.14 -17.11
CA ASP A 138 25.07 2.02 -18.58
C ASP A 138 25.32 0.56 -19.04
N GLY A 139 24.82 -0.42 -18.29
CA GLY A 139 24.97 -1.84 -18.58
C GLY A 139 23.70 -2.46 -19.14
N ALA A 140 23.84 -3.54 -19.92
CA ALA A 140 22.70 -4.33 -20.42
C ALA A 140 21.79 -4.92 -19.31
N ASN A 141 22.21 -4.85 -18.04
CA ASN A 141 21.47 -5.27 -16.85
C ASN A 141 21.13 -4.09 -15.91
N ALA A 142 21.05 -2.87 -16.45
CA ALA A 142 20.64 -1.70 -15.71
C ALA A 142 19.31 -1.94 -15.01
N LEU A 143 19.25 -1.57 -13.74
CA LEU A 143 18.02 -1.67 -12.95
C LEU A 143 17.35 -0.30 -12.90
N HIS A 144 16.16 -0.21 -13.47
CA HIS A 144 15.35 1.01 -13.48
C HIS A 144 14.23 0.89 -12.45
N THR A 145 13.85 2.02 -11.86
CA THR A 145 12.65 2.10 -11.03
C THR A 145 11.44 2.21 -11.96
N GLU A 146 10.47 1.33 -11.76
CA GLU A 146 9.24 1.24 -12.52
C GLU A 146 8.04 1.42 -11.59
N ILE A 147 6.99 2.06 -12.12
CA ILE A 147 5.75 2.33 -11.39
C ILE A 147 4.57 1.79 -12.18
N PHE A 148 3.89 0.81 -11.59
CA PHE A 148 2.66 0.25 -12.14
C PHE A 148 1.47 0.83 -11.38
N SER A 149 0.65 1.61 -12.07
CA SER A 149 -0.64 2.08 -11.53
C SER A 149 -1.71 1.00 -11.67
N ASP A 150 -2.62 0.93 -10.69
CA ASP A 150 -3.74 -0.02 -10.68
C ASP A 150 -3.29 -1.49 -10.79
N PHE A 151 -2.23 -1.83 -10.06
CA PHE A 151 -1.63 -3.16 -10.08
C PHE A 151 -2.59 -4.19 -9.49
N GLN A 152 -2.94 -5.19 -10.31
CA GLN A 152 -3.85 -6.25 -9.90
C GLN A 152 -3.07 -7.39 -9.24
N MET A 153 -3.39 -7.63 -7.97
CA MET A 153 -2.86 -8.78 -7.25
C MET A 153 -3.49 -10.07 -7.80
N PRO A 154 -2.73 -11.18 -7.90
CA PRO A 154 -3.27 -12.45 -8.36
C PRO A 154 -4.46 -12.87 -7.50
N ARG A 155 -5.62 -13.01 -8.13
CA ARG A 155 -6.80 -13.59 -7.48
C ARG A 155 -6.62 -15.09 -7.41
N GLY A 156 -6.62 -15.65 -6.22
CA GLY A 156 -6.51 -17.11 -6.13
C GLY A 156 -7.87 -17.77 -6.37
N SER A 157 -7.90 -18.87 -7.11
CA SER A 157 -9.08 -19.43 -7.78
C SER A 157 -10.23 -19.99 -6.91
N ALA A 158 -10.28 -19.76 -5.59
CA ALA A 158 -11.12 -20.58 -4.70
C ALA A 158 -11.69 -19.97 -3.40
N SER A 159 -11.74 -18.65 -3.19
CA SER A 159 -12.26 -18.13 -1.91
C SER A 159 -13.19 -16.91 -2.03
N ASN A 160 -14.34 -16.99 -1.37
CA ASN A 160 -15.34 -15.92 -1.19
C ASN A 160 -14.89 -14.81 -0.21
N ILE A 161 -13.58 -14.67 0.02
CA ILE A 161 -13.00 -13.70 0.96
C ILE A 161 -12.43 -12.54 0.15
N VAL A 162 -12.66 -11.31 0.62
CA VAL A 162 -12.20 -10.07 -0.02
C VAL A 162 -10.68 -9.98 0.09
N GLU A 163 -9.99 -10.60 -0.87
CA GLU A 163 -8.56 -10.39 -1.09
C GLU A 163 -8.29 -8.91 -1.35
N PRO A 164 -7.09 -8.37 -1.04
CA PRO A 164 -6.69 -7.06 -1.52
C PRO A 164 -6.61 -7.13 -3.05
N SER A 165 -7.76 -6.90 -3.69
CA SER A 165 -7.96 -7.16 -5.12
C SER A 165 -7.21 -6.17 -6.01
N PHE A 166 -6.75 -5.05 -5.44
CA PHE A 166 -5.98 -4.02 -6.11
C PHE A 166 -4.94 -3.41 -5.17
N VAL A 167 -3.83 -3.00 -5.77
CA VAL A 167 -2.82 -2.10 -5.20
C VAL A 167 -2.82 -0.87 -6.11
N ASP A 168 -2.97 0.32 -5.54
CA ASP A 168 -3.08 1.55 -6.34
C ASP A 168 -1.80 1.86 -7.10
N PHE A 169 -0.64 1.62 -6.46
CA PHE A 169 0.67 1.69 -7.11
C PHE A 169 1.60 0.58 -6.63
N LEU A 170 2.31 -0.05 -7.57
CA LEU A 170 3.47 -0.89 -7.29
C LEU A 170 4.72 -0.15 -7.76
N ILE A 171 5.69 0.03 -6.85
CA ILE A 171 7.02 0.51 -7.20
C ILE A 171 7.99 -0.65 -7.12
N ILE A 172 8.81 -0.85 -8.14
CA ILE A 172 9.82 -1.90 -8.20
C ILE A 172 11.06 -1.39 -8.92
N ARG A 173 12.24 -1.89 -8.55
CA ARG A 173 13.49 -1.62 -9.29
C ARG A 173 13.94 -2.90 -9.97
N CYS A 174 13.80 -2.96 -11.28
CA CYS A 174 14.08 -4.16 -12.08
C CYS A 174 14.65 -3.83 -13.45
N ALA A 175 15.14 -4.84 -14.17
CA ALA A 175 15.55 -4.68 -15.57
C ALA A 175 14.32 -4.53 -16.46
N GLU A 176 14.47 -3.84 -17.61
CA GLU A 176 13.37 -3.55 -18.55
C GLU A 176 12.59 -4.82 -18.95
N ILE A 177 13.28 -5.93 -19.24
CA ILE A 177 12.64 -7.21 -19.60
C ILE A 177 11.73 -7.74 -18.46
N ALA A 178 12.15 -7.56 -17.21
CA ALA A 178 11.36 -7.97 -16.06
C ALA A 178 10.16 -7.03 -15.86
N ALA A 179 10.33 -5.72 -16.05
CA ALA A 179 9.24 -4.75 -16.05
C ALA A 179 8.17 -5.09 -17.10
N ASP A 180 8.60 -5.36 -18.33
CA ASP A 180 7.76 -5.80 -19.45
C ASP A 180 6.97 -7.07 -19.13
N SER A 181 7.62 -8.02 -18.44
CA SER A 181 6.98 -9.27 -18.02
C SER A 181 5.92 -9.03 -16.94
N VAL A 182 6.21 -8.17 -15.97
CA VAL A 182 5.25 -7.76 -14.93
C VAL A 182 4.07 -7.01 -15.54
N LEU A 183 4.29 -6.14 -16.52
CA LEU A 183 3.24 -5.40 -17.22
C LEU A 183 2.27 -6.35 -17.95
N ARG A 184 2.81 -7.34 -18.67
CA ARG A 184 2.01 -8.30 -19.44
C ARG A 184 1.31 -9.32 -18.56
N MET A 185 1.95 -9.72 -17.46
CA MET A 185 1.46 -10.79 -16.60
C MET A 185 1.89 -10.54 -15.14
N PRO A 186 1.13 -9.70 -14.39
CA PRO A 186 1.41 -9.33 -13.00
C PRO A 186 1.66 -10.51 -12.07
N GLN A 187 0.95 -11.63 -12.28
CA GLN A 187 1.11 -12.85 -11.51
C GLN A 187 2.50 -13.50 -11.61
N LEU A 188 3.28 -13.21 -12.66
CA LEU A 188 4.67 -13.66 -12.72
C LEU A 188 5.52 -13.06 -11.58
N PHE A 189 5.12 -11.91 -11.04
CA PHE A 189 5.81 -11.28 -9.92
C PHE A 189 5.84 -12.15 -8.66
N PHE A 190 4.81 -12.96 -8.45
CA PHE A 190 4.70 -13.84 -7.28
C PHE A 190 5.15 -15.27 -7.56
N MET A 191 5.59 -15.55 -8.79
CA MET A 191 6.21 -16.82 -9.15
C MET A 191 7.71 -16.77 -8.82
N SER A 192 8.31 -17.94 -8.56
CA SER A 192 9.64 -18.15 -7.95
C SER A 192 10.86 -17.48 -8.61
N GLY A 193 10.70 -16.69 -9.69
CA GLY A 193 11.78 -15.97 -10.38
C GLY A 193 11.97 -14.52 -9.96
N MET A 194 11.03 -13.91 -9.23
CA MET A 194 11.05 -12.47 -8.89
C MET A 194 11.27 -12.19 -7.39
N SER A 195 11.55 -13.23 -6.60
CA SER A 195 11.83 -13.13 -5.15
C SER A 195 13.04 -12.27 -4.81
N THR A 196 13.93 -12.05 -5.78
CA THR A 196 15.09 -11.17 -5.65
C THR A 196 14.71 -9.70 -5.65
N PHE A 197 13.53 -9.33 -6.14
CA PHE A 197 13.09 -7.94 -6.14
C PHE A 197 12.47 -7.56 -4.81
N ARG A 198 12.75 -6.32 -4.44
CA ARG A 198 12.17 -5.65 -3.30
C ARG A 198 11.15 -4.64 -3.88
N PRO A 199 9.86 -5.01 -4.03
CA PRO A 199 8.78 -4.09 -4.40
C PRO A 199 8.25 -3.32 -3.20
N CYS A 200 7.61 -2.17 -3.45
CA CYS A 200 6.81 -1.43 -2.48
C CYS A 200 5.37 -1.32 -2.99
N PHE A 201 4.42 -1.93 -2.27
CA PHE A 201 3.00 -1.87 -2.60
C PHE A 201 2.34 -0.67 -1.91
N ILE A 202 1.70 0.22 -2.66
CA ILE A 202 1.06 1.43 -2.15
C ILE A 202 -0.45 1.26 -2.21
N TYR A 203 -1.08 1.28 -1.04
CA TYR A 203 -2.53 1.23 -0.87
C TYR A 203 -3.06 2.63 -0.58
N MET A 204 -3.96 3.11 -1.42
CA MET A 204 -4.61 4.39 -1.22
C MET A 204 -5.90 4.24 -0.42
N THR A 205 -6.13 5.19 0.47
CA THR A 205 -7.42 5.38 1.14
C THR A 205 -7.92 6.81 0.92
N LYS A 206 -9.25 6.95 0.90
CA LYS A 206 -9.91 8.27 0.81
C LYS A 206 -10.00 8.96 2.17
N GLU A 207 -9.79 8.22 3.24
CA GLU A 207 -9.95 8.70 4.61
C GLU A 207 -8.60 8.98 5.27
N LYS A 208 -8.63 9.67 6.41
CA LYS A 208 -7.47 9.71 7.31
C LYS A 208 -7.11 8.30 7.75
N ILE A 209 -5.82 8.00 7.82
CA ILE A 209 -5.34 6.68 8.22
C ILE A 209 -5.63 6.49 9.71
N ARG A 210 -6.49 5.52 10.00
CA ARG A 210 -6.82 5.10 11.36
C ARG A 210 -6.39 3.65 11.57
N LYS A 211 -6.36 3.22 12.83
CA LYS A 211 -5.94 1.88 13.23
C LYS A 211 -6.72 0.78 12.50
N GLU A 212 -8.01 1.00 12.25
CA GLU A 212 -8.88 0.04 11.55
C GLU A 212 -8.42 -0.22 10.11
N ILE A 213 -7.95 0.82 9.40
CA ILE A 213 -7.45 0.69 8.02
C ILE A 213 -6.15 -0.11 8.01
N ILE A 214 -5.26 0.16 8.98
CA ILE A 214 -3.99 -0.56 9.14
C ILE A 214 -4.26 -2.05 9.39
N PHE A 215 -5.26 -2.37 10.21
CA PHE A 215 -5.61 -3.74 10.53
C PHE A 215 -6.27 -4.48 9.38
N GLN A 216 -7.12 -3.80 8.61
CA GLN A 216 -7.64 -4.35 7.36
C GLN A 216 -6.50 -4.70 6.40
N ALA A 217 -5.52 -3.79 6.24
CA ALA A 217 -4.34 -4.08 5.44
C ALA A 217 -3.55 -5.29 5.99
N ALA A 218 -3.37 -5.38 7.31
CA ALA A 218 -2.68 -6.50 7.94
C ALA A 218 -3.36 -7.85 7.63
N ILE A 219 -4.69 -7.92 7.78
CA ILE A 219 -5.48 -9.12 7.48
C ILE A 219 -5.37 -9.48 6.00
N SER A 220 -5.60 -8.52 5.11
CA SER A 220 -5.58 -8.72 3.66
C SER A 220 -4.20 -9.16 3.17
N VAL A 221 -3.13 -8.52 3.65
CA VAL A 221 -1.75 -8.89 3.31
C VAL A 221 -1.41 -10.27 3.85
N ASN A 222 -1.77 -10.58 5.10
CA ASN A 222 -1.48 -11.89 5.68
C ASN A 222 -2.17 -13.03 4.90
N GLN A 223 -3.45 -12.86 4.57
CA GLN A 223 -4.19 -13.84 3.77
C GLN A 223 -3.57 -14.03 2.37
N PHE A 224 -3.21 -12.92 1.72
CA PHE A 224 -2.51 -12.96 0.44
C PHE A 224 -1.18 -13.72 0.56
N CYS A 225 -0.36 -13.40 1.55
CA CYS A 225 0.94 -14.01 1.74
C CYS A 225 0.85 -15.50 2.02
N LYS A 226 -0.08 -15.93 2.90
CA LYS A 226 -0.35 -17.36 3.15
C LYS A 226 -0.73 -18.10 1.87
N LYS A 227 -1.61 -17.50 1.06
CA LYS A 227 -2.10 -18.12 -0.18
C LYS A 227 -1.03 -18.25 -1.26
N GLN A 228 -0.19 -17.23 -1.39
CA GLN A 228 0.87 -17.18 -2.40
C GLN A 228 2.21 -17.78 -1.92
N GLY A 229 2.30 -18.22 -0.66
CA GLY A 229 3.56 -18.68 -0.07
C GLY A 229 4.62 -17.58 0.03
N VAL A 230 4.20 -16.31 0.14
CA VAL A 230 5.11 -15.16 0.23
C VAL A 230 5.55 -14.99 1.68
N GLN A 231 6.86 -15.07 1.92
CA GLN A 231 7.41 -14.95 3.27
C GLN A 231 7.53 -13.50 3.75
N HIS A 232 7.77 -12.57 2.83
CA HIS A 232 8.01 -11.17 3.13
C HIS A 232 7.19 -10.29 2.21
N PHE A 233 6.45 -9.35 2.79
CA PHE A 233 5.65 -8.40 2.05
C PHE A 233 5.76 -7.03 2.70
N ARG A 234 5.82 -5.95 1.92
CA ARG A 234 5.95 -4.59 2.46
C ARG A 234 5.28 -3.58 1.59
N GLY A 235 4.84 -2.52 2.20
CA GLY A 235 4.14 -1.47 1.49
C GLY A 235 3.83 -0.30 2.38
N CYS A 236 2.99 0.58 1.89
CA CYS A 236 2.47 1.67 2.68
C CYS A 236 1.00 1.89 2.40
N ILE A 237 0.31 2.44 3.39
CA ILE A 237 -1.04 2.95 3.29
C ILE A 237 -0.91 4.47 3.23
N THR A 238 -1.61 5.12 2.30
CA THR A 238 -1.58 6.57 2.16
C THR A 238 -2.92 7.15 1.72
N ASN A 239 -3.22 8.39 2.09
CA ASN A 239 -4.25 9.21 1.45
C ASN A 239 -3.65 10.35 0.60
N GLY A 240 -2.34 10.31 0.38
CA GLY A 240 -1.53 11.39 -0.18
C GLY A 240 -0.79 12.18 0.91
N GLU A 241 -1.49 12.59 1.98
CA GLU A 241 -0.91 13.43 3.03
C GLU A 241 -0.33 12.63 4.19
N ASP A 242 -1.08 11.62 4.63
CA ASP A 242 -0.74 10.69 5.68
C ASP A 242 -0.10 9.45 5.07
N TRP A 243 0.95 8.93 5.72
CA TRP A 243 1.67 7.74 5.29
C TRP A 243 1.94 6.82 6.49
N VAL A 244 1.62 5.54 6.33
CA VAL A 244 1.99 4.48 7.25
C VAL A 244 2.66 3.36 6.46
N PHE A 245 3.95 3.20 6.69
CA PHE A 245 4.75 2.13 6.10
C PHE A 245 4.65 0.87 6.95
N PHE A 246 4.58 -0.29 6.31
CA PHE A 246 4.43 -1.57 6.97
C PHE A 246 5.28 -2.67 6.34
N ALA A 247 5.60 -3.68 7.15
CA ALA A 247 6.24 -4.92 6.72
C ALA A 247 5.51 -6.10 7.37
N HIS A 248 5.16 -7.08 6.56
CA HIS A 248 4.65 -8.39 6.95
C HIS A 248 5.77 -9.41 6.76
N ASN A 249 5.97 -10.23 7.79
CA ASN A 249 6.91 -11.35 7.77
C ASN A 249 6.18 -12.59 8.27
N ALA A 250 6.08 -13.62 7.43
CA ALA A 250 5.62 -14.93 7.86
C ALA A 250 6.62 -15.52 8.87
N ASP A 251 6.12 -16.24 9.88
CA ASP A 251 6.98 -16.96 10.81
C ASP A 251 7.62 -18.16 10.08
N PRO A 252 8.96 -18.29 10.08
CA PRO A 252 9.64 -19.37 9.37
C PRO A 252 9.38 -20.76 9.99
N THR A 253 8.91 -20.81 11.23
CA THR A 253 8.62 -22.03 11.99
C THR A 253 7.14 -22.40 12.02
N ASP A 254 6.25 -21.42 11.83
CA ASP A 254 4.80 -21.60 11.89
C ASP A 254 4.12 -20.79 10.76
N PRO A 255 3.81 -21.40 9.61
CA PRO A 255 3.24 -20.67 8.47
C PRO A 255 1.85 -20.07 8.76
N GLU A 256 1.22 -20.47 9.87
CA GLU A 256 -0.03 -19.87 10.32
C GLU A 256 0.17 -18.56 11.08
N LYS A 257 1.40 -18.24 11.47
CA LYS A 257 1.75 -17.01 12.18
C LYS A 257 2.53 -16.06 11.29
N ALA A 258 2.34 -14.77 11.57
CA ALA A 258 3.10 -13.71 10.95
C ALA A 258 3.22 -12.51 11.89
N THR A 259 4.26 -11.71 11.67
CA THR A 259 4.39 -10.39 12.29
C THR A 259 4.03 -9.32 11.27
N PHE A 260 3.10 -8.43 11.62
CA PHE A 260 2.79 -7.21 10.86
C PHE A 260 3.32 -6.01 11.63
N SER A 261 4.38 -5.39 11.09
CA SER A 261 5.08 -4.29 11.72
C SER A 261 4.77 -2.97 11.01
N THR A 262 4.58 -1.88 11.73
CA THR A 262 4.35 -0.55 11.13
C THR A 262 5.33 0.50 11.64
N LEU A 263 5.77 1.40 10.77
CA LEU A 263 6.42 2.65 11.19
C LEU A 263 5.38 3.60 11.80
N PRO A 264 5.80 4.56 12.63
CA PRO A 264 4.94 5.65 13.08
C PRO A 264 4.32 6.39 11.90
N HIS A 265 3.11 6.90 12.13
CA HIS A 265 2.42 7.77 11.19
C HIS A 265 3.30 8.96 10.78
N MET A 266 3.38 9.23 9.49
CA MET A 266 4.08 10.37 8.91
C MET A 266 3.10 11.22 8.10
N ASP A 267 2.96 12.50 8.46
CA ASP A 267 2.34 13.50 7.58
C ASP A 267 3.40 14.11 6.65
N VAL A 268 3.01 14.57 5.47
CA VAL A 268 3.91 15.25 4.51
C VAL A 268 3.75 16.78 4.53
N ASP A 269 3.24 17.34 5.62
CA ASP A 269 3.05 18.79 5.75
C ASP A 269 4.37 19.54 5.88
N SER A 270 5.36 18.90 6.51
CA SER A 270 6.70 19.44 6.63
C SER A 270 7.61 18.97 5.50
N GLU A 271 8.55 19.84 5.10
CA GLU A 271 9.57 19.51 4.11
C GLU A 271 10.40 18.27 4.52
N GLN A 272 10.75 18.18 5.81
CA GLN A 272 11.53 17.08 6.36
C GLN A 272 10.75 15.76 6.28
N SER A 273 9.46 15.78 6.64
CA SER A 273 8.62 14.60 6.57
C SER A 273 8.38 14.14 5.13
N LEU A 274 8.13 15.06 4.19
CA LEU A 274 8.01 14.75 2.76
C LEU A 274 9.30 14.11 2.22
N ALA A 275 10.46 14.70 2.51
CA ALA A 275 11.75 14.14 2.13
C ALA A 275 11.96 12.74 2.72
N ARG A 276 11.56 12.53 3.97
CA ARG A 276 11.66 11.22 4.63
C ARG A 276 10.76 10.16 4.00
N VAL A 277 9.52 10.50 3.64
CA VAL A 277 8.61 9.58 2.94
C VAL A 277 9.20 9.18 1.58
N LEU A 278 9.71 10.14 0.80
CA LEU A 278 10.36 9.85 -0.49
C LEU A 278 11.63 9.01 -0.32
N GLY A 279 12.45 9.32 0.69
CA GLY A 279 13.63 8.54 1.03
C GLY A 279 13.30 7.11 1.41
N LEU A 280 12.24 6.90 2.19
CA LEU A 280 11.74 5.57 2.53
C LEU A 280 11.25 4.83 1.28
N LEU A 281 10.46 5.48 0.41
CA LEU A 281 10.05 4.86 -0.86
C LEU A 281 11.26 4.48 -1.72
N ALA A 282 12.30 5.30 -1.77
CA ALA A 282 13.53 4.99 -2.50
C ALA A 282 14.31 3.82 -1.89
N ASP A 283 14.56 3.84 -0.59
CA ASP A 283 15.27 2.77 0.15
C ASP A 283 14.49 1.45 0.12
N TRP A 284 13.16 1.56 0.16
CA TRP A 284 12.24 0.45 0.06
C TRP A 284 12.08 -0.04 -1.37
N VAL A 285 12.88 0.35 -2.35
CA VAL A 285 12.82 -0.26 -3.67
C VAL A 285 14.23 -0.67 -4.07
N GLY A 286 14.41 -1.96 -4.39
CA GLY A 286 15.74 -2.47 -4.68
C GLY A 286 15.76 -3.93 -5.10
N VAL A 287 16.95 -4.52 -5.06
CA VAL A 287 17.17 -5.94 -5.33
C VAL A 287 17.87 -6.53 -4.11
N PHE A 288 17.40 -7.66 -3.61
CA PHE A 288 18.21 -8.54 -2.79
C PHE A 288 19.40 -8.95 -3.64
N ARG A 289 20.52 -8.25 -3.47
CA ARG A 289 21.80 -8.82 -3.89
C ARG A 289 21.94 -10.07 -3.04
N GLU A 290 21.73 -11.24 -3.65
CA GLU A 290 22.27 -12.47 -3.07
C GLU A 290 23.74 -12.15 -2.83
N PHE A 291 24.11 -12.03 -1.56
CA PHE A 291 25.51 -12.10 -1.20
C PHE A 291 25.94 -13.47 -1.69
N ASN A 292 26.64 -13.50 -2.82
CA ASN A 292 27.50 -14.61 -3.18
C ASN A 292 28.44 -14.78 -1.99
N TYR A 293 28.09 -15.66 -1.05
CA TYR A 293 29.08 -16.21 -0.14
C TYR A 293 30.03 -17.06 -1.00
N PRO A 294 31.34 -16.79 -0.97
CA PRO A 294 32.31 -17.71 -1.53
C PRO A 294 32.29 -19.06 -0.81
#